data_AF-A0A0D3DGK9-F1
#
_entry.id   AF-A0A0D3DGK9-F1
#
_cell.length_a   1.000
_cell.length_b   1.000
_cell.length_c   1.000
_cell.angle_alpha   90.00
_cell.angle_beta   90.00
_cell.angle_gamma   90.00
#
_symmetry.space_group_name_H-M   'P 1'
#
loop_
_entity.id
_entity.type
_entity.pdbx_description
1 polymer ?
#
loop_
_entity_poly.entity_id
_entity_poly.type
_entity_poly.pdbx_seq_one_letter_code
_entity_poly.pdbx_strand_id
1 'polypeptide(L)'
;MGRGKSKMWKNITHGFHFIKGKSNHPMEDYVVSEFKKVDGHELGLFAIFDGHLGHDVAKYLQTNLFDNILQEKEFWTDTENAIRNAYRSTDAVILQQSLKLGKGGSTAVTGILIDGQKLVVANVGDSRAVMSKNGVAHQLSVDHEPSKERKDIEKRGGFVSNIPGDVPRVDGQLAVARAFGDKSLKIHLSSEPDITHQAIDEQTEFIVFASDGIWKASLVTLVSCVFDVVRKQQQST
;
A
#
# COMPACT_ATOMS: atom_id res chain seq x y z
N MET A 1 -2.67 15.57 -9.15
CA MET A 1 -3.98 15.28 -8.52
C MET A 1 -4.84 14.59 -9.55
N GLY A 2 -5.71 13.67 -9.13
CA GLY A 2 -6.72 13.08 -10.00
C GLY A 2 -7.98 12.76 -9.21
N ARG A 3 -9.11 12.58 -9.92
CA ARG A 3 -10.41 12.25 -9.36
C ARG A 3 -11.17 11.33 -10.31
N GLY A 4 -12.04 10.50 -9.77
CA GLY A 4 -12.96 9.69 -10.56
C GLY A 4 -14.10 9.14 -9.72
N LYS A 5 -14.97 8.38 -10.37
CA LYS A 5 -16.18 7.83 -9.75
C LYS A 5 -16.51 6.47 -10.34
N SER A 6 -17.11 5.62 -9.51
CA SER A 6 -17.68 4.36 -9.96
C SER A 6 -18.77 4.61 -11.00
N LYS A 7 -18.88 3.71 -11.99
CA LYS A 7 -19.95 3.77 -13.00
C LYS A 7 -21.18 2.99 -12.55
N MET A 8 -21.02 1.97 -11.70
CA MET A 8 -22.12 1.13 -11.21
C MET A 8 -22.69 1.61 -9.87
N TRP A 9 -21.85 2.16 -9.00
CA TRP A 9 -22.18 2.59 -7.65
C TRP A 9 -22.08 4.11 -7.55
N LYS A 10 -23.20 4.80 -7.82
CA LYS A 10 -23.27 6.27 -8.00
C LYS A 10 -22.69 7.09 -6.82
N ASN A 11 -22.55 6.49 -5.64
CA ASN A 11 -22.10 7.15 -4.42
C ASN A 11 -20.62 6.90 -4.09
N ILE A 12 -19.89 6.12 -4.91
CA ILE A 12 -18.47 5.84 -4.66
C ILE A 12 -17.62 6.70 -5.58
N THR A 13 -16.80 7.56 -4.97
CA THR A 13 -15.85 8.45 -5.65
C THR A 13 -14.45 8.25 -5.08
N HIS A 14 -13.44 8.64 -5.86
CA HIS A 14 -12.05 8.59 -5.43
C HIS A 14 -11.30 9.84 -5.87
N GLY A 15 -10.20 10.12 -5.18
CA GLY A 15 -9.26 11.15 -5.55
C GLY A 15 -7.88 10.87 -4.97
N PHE A 16 -6.86 11.49 -5.55
CA PHE A 16 -5.49 11.38 -5.07
C PHE A 16 -4.71 12.69 -5.27
N HIS A 17 -3.72 12.88 -4.41
CA HIS A 17 -2.78 13.99 -4.49
C HIS A 17 -1.37 13.53 -4.13
N PHE A 18 -0.37 14.16 -4.75
CA PHE A 18 1.04 13.97 -4.45
C PHE A 18 1.65 15.31 -4.12
N ILE A 19 2.50 15.33 -3.11
CA ILE A 19 3.30 16.49 -2.75
C ILE A 19 4.74 16.00 -2.66
N LYS A 20 5.63 16.55 -3.48
CA LYS A 20 7.05 16.25 -3.33
C LYS A 20 7.51 16.82 -1.99
N GLY A 21 8.10 15.97 -1.15
CA GLY A 21 8.68 16.37 0.12
C GLY A 21 9.86 17.34 -0.04
N LYS A 22 10.43 17.76 1.10
CA LYS A 22 11.57 18.70 1.14
C LYS A 22 12.91 18.07 0.73
N SER A 23 12.91 16.78 0.41
CA SER A 23 14.11 16.04 0.07
C SER A 23 14.64 16.38 -1.32
N ASN A 24 15.97 16.27 -1.49
CA ASN A 24 16.63 16.56 -2.76
C ASN A 24 16.51 15.44 -3.81
N HIS A 25 16.02 14.25 -3.44
CA HIS A 25 15.72 13.18 -4.40
C HIS A 25 14.46 13.48 -5.23
N PRO A 26 14.28 12.85 -6.41
CA PRO A 26 13.03 12.93 -7.18
C PRO A 26 11.82 12.37 -6.41
N MET A 27 10.60 12.54 -6.96
CA MET A 27 9.41 11.88 -6.43
C MET A 27 9.55 10.36 -6.61
N GLU A 28 9.50 9.60 -5.53
CA GLU A 28 9.61 8.13 -5.54
C GLU A 28 8.24 7.45 -5.32
N ASP A 29 7.22 8.19 -4.85
CA ASP A 29 5.86 7.71 -4.64
C ASP A 29 5.07 7.56 -5.95
N TYR A 30 4.31 6.47 -6.06
CA TYR A 30 3.33 6.22 -7.11
C TYR A 30 1.97 5.82 -6.54
N VAL A 31 0.91 6.00 -7.34
CA VAL A 31 -0.48 5.71 -6.95
C VAL A 31 -1.18 4.98 -8.07
N VAL A 32 -2.11 4.11 -7.70
CA VAL A 32 -3.20 3.65 -8.60
C VAL A 32 -4.51 4.08 -7.97
N SER A 33 -5.41 4.59 -8.79
CA SER A 33 -6.72 5.05 -8.35
C SER A 33 -7.65 5.03 -9.56
N GLU A 34 -8.31 3.90 -9.79
CA GLU A 34 -9.18 3.71 -10.95
C GLU A 34 -10.30 2.69 -10.70
N PHE A 35 -11.27 2.66 -11.60
CA PHE A 35 -12.29 1.62 -11.67
C PHE A 35 -12.15 0.83 -12.97
N LYS A 36 -12.22 -0.50 -12.89
CA LYS A 36 -12.10 -1.44 -14.01
C LYS A 36 -13.25 -2.44 -13.98
N LYS A 37 -13.76 -2.83 -15.15
CA LYS A 37 -14.72 -3.94 -15.25
C LYS A 37 -13.99 -5.22 -15.64
N VAL A 38 -14.18 -6.29 -14.88
CA VAL A 38 -13.54 -7.60 -15.08
C VAL A 38 -14.59 -8.68 -14.82
N ASP A 39 -14.78 -9.59 -15.77
CA ASP A 39 -15.71 -10.73 -15.67
C ASP A 39 -17.13 -10.39 -15.17
N GLY A 40 -17.65 -9.22 -15.57
CA GLY A 40 -18.98 -8.74 -15.18
C GLY A 40 -19.05 -7.98 -13.85
N HIS A 41 -17.96 -7.94 -13.10
CA HIS A 41 -17.81 -7.21 -11.83
C HIS A 41 -17.13 -5.85 -12.06
N GLU A 42 -17.44 -4.87 -11.20
CA GLU A 42 -16.70 -3.61 -11.14
C GLU A 42 -15.71 -3.64 -9.98
N LEU A 43 -14.45 -3.37 -10.29
CA LEU A 43 -13.34 -3.34 -9.35
C LEU A 43 -12.84 -1.90 -9.19
N GLY A 44 -12.80 -1.40 -7.95
CA GLY A 44 -12.02 -0.22 -7.60
C GLY A 44 -10.61 -0.63 -7.20
N LEU A 45 -9.61 -0.13 -7.91
CA LEU A 45 -8.20 -0.45 -7.69
C LEU A 45 -7.50 0.78 -7.13
N PHE A 46 -6.96 0.63 -5.91
CA PHE A 46 -6.33 1.72 -5.17
C PHE A 46 -5.00 1.25 -4.61
N ALA A 47 -3.92 2.02 -4.80
CA ALA A 47 -2.65 1.67 -4.20
C ALA A 47 -1.79 2.90 -3.95
N ILE A 48 -0.94 2.82 -2.92
CA ILE A 48 0.22 3.68 -2.75
C ILE A 48 1.47 2.80 -2.77
N PHE A 49 2.44 3.21 -3.57
CA PHE A 49 3.76 2.62 -3.66
C PHE A 49 4.77 3.68 -3.23
N ASP A 50 5.35 3.53 -2.05
CA ASP A 50 6.41 4.41 -1.55
C ASP A 50 7.75 3.80 -1.96
N GLY A 51 8.47 4.46 -2.85
CA GLY A 51 9.76 3.97 -3.38
C GLY A 51 10.93 4.49 -2.57
N HIS A 52 12.00 3.70 -2.48
CA HIS A 52 13.23 4.13 -1.82
C HIS A 52 14.47 3.68 -2.58
N LEU A 53 15.52 4.52 -2.57
CA LEU A 53 16.76 4.31 -3.32
C LEU A 53 16.52 4.17 -4.84
N GLY A 54 15.56 4.93 -5.37
CA GLY A 54 15.10 4.87 -6.75
C GLY A 54 13.59 4.68 -6.83
N HIS A 55 13.02 5.10 -7.96
CA HIS A 55 11.57 5.14 -8.17
C HIS A 55 11.08 4.04 -9.14
N ASP A 56 11.99 3.29 -9.76
CA ASP A 56 11.69 2.32 -10.82
C ASP A 56 10.91 1.10 -10.31
N VAL A 57 11.18 0.65 -9.08
CA VAL A 57 10.41 -0.45 -8.46
C VAL A 57 8.97 -0.02 -8.20
N ALA A 58 8.76 1.14 -7.57
CA ALA A 58 7.42 1.69 -7.33
C ALA A 58 6.64 1.92 -8.63
N LYS A 59 7.31 2.43 -9.67
CA LYS A 59 6.74 2.57 -11.03
C LYS A 59 6.37 1.24 -11.67
N TYR A 60 7.22 0.22 -11.49
CA TYR A 60 6.94 -1.13 -11.99
C TYR A 60 5.70 -1.71 -11.31
N LEU A 61 5.58 -1.57 -9.98
CA LEU A 61 4.41 -2.00 -9.22
C LEU A 61 3.13 -1.29 -9.69
N GLN A 62 3.18 0.04 -9.86
CA GLN A 62 2.07 0.83 -10.39
C GLN A 62 1.52 0.26 -11.71
N THR A 63 2.42 -0.18 -12.58
CA THR A 63 2.05 -0.63 -13.94
C THR A 63 1.59 -2.09 -13.98
N ASN A 64 2.11 -2.95 -13.09
CA ASN A 64 1.98 -4.40 -13.26
C ASN A 64 1.26 -5.12 -12.12
N LEU A 65 1.29 -4.62 -10.88
CA LEU A 65 0.88 -5.42 -9.72
C LEU A 65 -0.60 -5.80 -9.78
N PHE A 66 -1.50 -4.86 -10.10
CA PHE A 66 -2.92 -5.17 -10.21
C PHE A 66 -3.21 -6.13 -11.35
N ASP A 67 -2.61 -5.95 -12.52
CA ASP A 67 -2.82 -6.87 -13.65
C ASP A 67 -2.32 -8.28 -13.31
N ASN A 68 -1.21 -8.41 -12.58
CA ASN A 68 -0.73 -9.70 -12.09
C ASN A 68 -1.73 -10.33 -11.11
N ILE A 69 -2.27 -9.57 -10.15
CA ILE A 69 -3.30 -10.05 -9.20
C ILE A 69 -4.54 -10.55 -9.94
N LEU A 70 -5.03 -9.77 -10.92
CA LEU A 70 -6.26 -10.08 -11.64
C LEU A 70 -6.10 -11.26 -12.62
N GLN A 71 -4.87 -11.60 -13.00
CA GLN A 71 -4.56 -12.76 -13.86
C GLN A 71 -4.36 -14.06 -13.09
N GLU A 72 -4.26 -14.00 -11.76
CA GLU A 72 -4.18 -15.21 -10.93
C GLU A 72 -5.48 -16.01 -11.05
N LYS A 73 -5.34 -17.32 -11.30
CA LYS A 73 -6.48 -18.22 -11.58
C LYS A 73 -7.52 -18.23 -10.46
N GLU A 74 -7.06 -18.03 -9.24
CA GLU A 74 -7.87 -18.11 -8.03
C GLU A 74 -8.43 -16.75 -7.61
N PHE A 75 -8.24 -15.67 -8.38
CA PHE A 75 -8.65 -14.32 -7.96
C PHE A 75 -10.10 -14.24 -7.46
N TRP A 76 -11.03 -14.90 -8.15
CA TRP A 76 -12.46 -14.90 -7.79
C TRP A 76 -12.85 -15.94 -6.74
N THR A 77 -12.09 -17.02 -6.59
CA THR A 77 -12.41 -18.13 -5.68
C THR A 77 -11.67 -18.05 -4.35
N ASP A 78 -10.46 -17.54 -4.38
CA ASP A 78 -9.53 -17.35 -3.27
C ASP A 78 -8.66 -16.12 -3.53
N THR A 79 -9.28 -14.94 -3.39
CA THR A 79 -8.65 -13.64 -3.65
C THR A 79 -7.40 -13.44 -2.78
N GLU A 80 -7.37 -13.99 -1.58
CA GLU A 80 -6.25 -13.84 -0.65
C GLU A 80 -5.01 -14.57 -1.17
N ASN A 81 -5.16 -15.84 -1.58
CA ASN A 81 -4.06 -16.59 -2.18
C ASN A 81 -3.64 -16.04 -3.54
N ALA A 82 -4.58 -15.55 -4.36
CA ALA A 82 -4.27 -14.84 -5.59
C ALA A 82 -3.37 -13.62 -5.32
N ILE A 83 -3.73 -12.77 -4.35
CA ILE A 83 -2.91 -11.60 -4.00
C ILE A 83 -1.52 -12.03 -3.53
N ARG A 84 -1.39 -13.03 -2.65
CA ARG A 84 -0.09 -13.54 -2.20
C ARG A 84 0.78 -14.04 -3.35
N ASN A 85 0.20 -14.84 -4.25
CA ASN A 85 0.90 -15.39 -5.40
C ASN A 85 1.38 -14.28 -6.34
N ALA A 86 0.53 -13.30 -6.62
CA ALA A 86 0.88 -12.16 -7.45
C ALA A 86 1.96 -11.27 -6.82
N TYR A 87 1.89 -11.00 -5.50
CA TYR A 87 2.95 -10.28 -4.79
C TYR A 87 4.29 -11.01 -4.89
N ARG A 88 4.29 -12.32 -4.65
CA ARG A 88 5.49 -13.17 -4.71
C ARG A 88 6.09 -13.23 -6.12
N SER A 89 5.26 -13.46 -7.15
CA SER A 89 5.71 -13.56 -8.53
C SER A 89 6.19 -12.22 -9.07
N THR A 90 5.50 -11.12 -8.73
CA THR A 90 5.91 -9.75 -9.08
C THR A 90 7.27 -9.41 -8.47
N ASP A 91 7.47 -9.71 -7.18
CA ASP A 91 8.75 -9.48 -6.52
C ASP A 91 9.88 -10.32 -7.13
N ALA A 92 9.61 -11.59 -7.45
CA ALA A 92 10.59 -12.44 -8.12
C ALA A 92 11.06 -11.84 -9.47
N VAL A 93 10.15 -11.27 -10.26
CA VAL A 93 10.49 -10.57 -11.50
C VAL A 93 11.32 -9.32 -11.22
N ILE A 94 10.94 -8.52 -10.20
CA ILE A 94 11.70 -7.33 -9.80
C ILE A 94 13.15 -7.69 -9.44
N LEU A 95 13.35 -8.74 -8.65
CA LEU A 95 14.67 -9.22 -8.24
C LEU A 95 15.52 -9.75 -9.40
N GLN A 96 14.90 -10.44 -10.35
CA GLN A 96 15.55 -10.87 -11.59
C GLN A 96 15.98 -9.66 -12.44
N GLN A 97 15.16 -8.60 -12.46
CA GLN A 97 15.40 -7.38 -13.24
C GLN A 97 16.13 -6.27 -12.47
N SER A 98 16.69 -6.54 -11.28
CA SER A 98 17.42 -5.54 -10.46
C SER A 98 18.49 -4.73 -11.19
N LEU A 99 19.15 -5.25 -12.23
CA LEU A 99 20.11 -4.48 -13.03
C LEU A 99 19.43 -3.36 -13.84
N LYS A 100 18.16 -3.54 -14.20
CA LYS A 100 17.32 -2.59 -14.94
C LYS A 100 16.49 -1.70 -14.01
N LEU A 101 15.91 -2.28 -12.96
CA LEU A 101 15.02 -1.59 -12.02
C LEU A 101 15.76 -0.92 -10.85
N GLY A 102 17.07 -1.11 -10.75
CA GLY A 102 17.89 -0.52 -9.68
C GLY A 102 17.97 -1.38 -8.42
N LYS A 103 18.68 -0.83 -7.43
CA LYS A 103 19.00 -1.50 -6.16
C LYS A 103 17.95 -1.29 -5.07
N GLY A 104 17.08 -0.30 -5.26
CA GLY A 104 16.06 0.10 -4.29
C GLY A 104 14.89 -0.88 -4.21
N GLY A 105 13.85 -0.40 -3.55
CA GLY A 105 12.64 -1.15 -3.31
C GLY A 105 11.42 -0.24 -3.23
N SER A 106 10.30 -0.85 -2.85
CA SER A 106 9.09 -0.09 -2.60
C SER A 106 8.17 -0.81 -1.61
N THR A 107 7.48 -0.02 -0.80
CA THR A 107 6.29 -0.47 -0.06
C THR A 107 5.10 -0.59 -1.01
N ALA A 108 4.05 -1.28 -0.58
CA ALA A 108 2.80 -1.34 -1.31
C ALA A 108 1.65 -1.55 -0.33
N VAL A 109 0.77 -0.55 -0.22
CA VAL A 109 -0.57 -0.74 0.33
C VAL A 109 -1.56 -0.73 -0.83
N THR A 110 -2.28 -1.84 -1.03
CA THR A 110 -3.26 -1.99 -2.11
C THR A 110 -4.65 -2.22 -1.54
N GLY A 111 -5.67 -1.79 -2.28
CA GLY A 111 -7.08 -1.96 -2.00
C GLY A 111 -7.82 -2.37 -3.27
N ILE A 112 -8.55 -3.49 -3.20
CA ILE A 112 -9.43 -3.96 -4.27
C ILE A 112 -10.86 -3.92 -3.74
N LEU A 113 -11.65 -2.99 -4.26
CA LEU A 113 -13.07 -2.85 -3.95
C LEU A 113 -13.90 -3.59 -4.99
N ILE A 114 -14.46 -4.74 -4.62
CA ILE A 114 -15.29 -5.59 -5.46
C ILE A 114 -16.75 -5.16 -5.31
N ASP A 115 -17.34 -4.73 -6.43
CA ASP A 115 -18.74 -4.32 -6.56
C ASP A 115 -19.21 -3.37 -5.46
N GLY A 116 -18.36 -2.42 -5.06
CA GLY A 116 -18.68 -1.42 -4.06
C GLY A 116 -18.97 -1.97 -2.65
N GLN A 117 -18.79 -3.27 -2.40
CA GLN A 117 -19.28 -3.96 -1.21
C GLN A 117 -18.18 -4.66 -0.42
N LYS A 118 -17.19 -5.27 -1.10
CA LYS A 118 -16.10 -5.99 -0.44
C LYS A 118 -14.78 -5.33 -0.74
N LEU A 119 -14.12 -4.80 0.27
CA LEU A 119 -12.76 -4.29 0.17
C LEU A 119 -11.77 -5.35 0.65
N VAL A 120 -10.78 -5.64 -0.18
CA VAL A 120 -9.60 -6.44 0.20
C VAL A 120 -8.42 -5.49 0.26
N VAL A 121 -7.77 -5.38 1.43
CA VAL A 121 -6.57 -4.56 1.62
C VAL A 121 -5.38 -5.48 1.82
N ALA A 122 -4.29 -5.23 1.11
CA ALA A 122 -3.04 -5.97 1.26
C ALA A 122 -1.87 -5.01 1.42
N ASN A 123 -1.01 -5.25 2.41
CA ASN A 123 0.11 -4.36 2.72
C ASN A 123 1.46 -5.07 2.77
N VAL A 124 2.49 -4.38 2.28
CA VAL A 124 3.92 -4.70 2.44
C VAL A 124 4.63 -3.37 2.73
N GLY A 125 5.35 -3.27 3.86
CA GLY A 125 6.00 -2.03 4.30
C GLY A 125 5.17 -1.23 5.32
N ASP A 126 5.43 0.08 5.40
CA ASP A 126 4.89 1.02 6.39
C ASP A 126 3.95 2.09 5.79
N SER A 127 3.62 1.96 4.50
CA SER A 127 2.40 2.59 3.95
C SER A 127 1.16 2.02 4.65
N ARG A 128 0.09 2.82 4.73
CA ARG A 128 -1.08 2.47 5.54
C ARG A 128 -2.42 2.79 4.88
N ALA A 129 -3.38 1.91 5.13
CA ALA A 129 -4.79 2.10 4.82
C ALA A 129 -5.59 2.30 6.12
N VAL A 130 -6.46 3.32 6.14
CA VAL A 130 -7.35 3.64 7.27
C VAL A 130 -8.75 3.88 6.75
N MET A 131 -9.75 3.23 7.35
CA MET A 131 -11.16 3.45 7.09
C MET A 131 -11.77 4.36 8.15
N SER A 132 -12.61 5.28 7.72
CA SER A 132 -13.55 5.96 8.60
C SER A 132 -14.89 5.24 8.60
N LYS A 133 -15.36 4.85 9.79
CA LYS A 133 -16.67 4.25 9.97
C LYS A 133 -17.36 4.85 11.20
N ASN A 134 -18.57 5.38 11.02
CA ASN A 134 -19.33 6.08 12.09
C ASN A 134 -18.50 7.16 12.83
N GLY A 135 -17.69 7.94 12.13
CA GLY A 135 -16.84 8.96 12.75
C GLY A 135 -15.59 8.42 13.44
N VAL A 136 -15.32 7.11 13.37
CA VAL A 136 -14.19 6.44 14.03
C VAL A 136 -13.17 5.94 13.01
N ALA A 137 -11.89 6.17 13.31
CA ALA A 137 -10.77 5.68 12.53
C ALA A 137 -10.48 4.20 12.82
N HIS A 138 -10.43 3.38 11.77
CA HIS A 138 -10.05 1.98 11.84
C HIS A 138 -8.87 1.73 10.89
N GLN A 139 -7.70 1.40 11.43
CA GLN A 139 -6.57 0.99 10.62
C GLN A 139 -6.85 -0.37 9.99
N LEU A 140 -6.71 -0.47 8.66
CA LEU A 140 -7.01 -1.67 7.88
C LEU A 140 -5.77 -2.51 7.57
N SER A 141 -4.59 -1.89 7.51
CA SER A 141 -3.31 -2.54 7.19
C SER A 141 -2.43 -2.71 8.43
N VAL A 142 -1.48 -3.64 8.39
CA VAL A 142 -0.44 -3.77 9.41
C VAL A 142 0.85 -3.12 8.89
N ASP A 143 1.43 -2.22 9.68
CA ASP A 143 2.72 -1.59 9.36
C ASP A 143 3.87 -2.53 9.72
N HIS A 144 4.73 -2.80 8.75
CA HIS A 144 5.82 -3.76 8.86
C HIS A 144 7.11 -3.11 9.36
N GLU A 145 7.15 -2.75 10.63
CA GLU A 145 8.31 -2.14 11.27
C GLU A 145 9.37 -3.20 11.67
N PRO A 146 10.68 -2.93 11.51
CA PRO A 146 11.74 -3.86 11.90
C PRO A 146 11.68 -4.32 13.36
N SER A 147 11.28 -3.44 14.27
CA SER A 147 11.12 -3.75 15.70
C SER A 147 10.02 -4.80 15.96
N LYS A 148 8.92 -4.74 15.21
CA LYS A 148 7.77 -5.65 15.34
C LYS A 148 8.05 -7.02 14.73
N GLU A 149 8.81 -7.05 13.64
CA GLU A 149 9.17 -8.30 12.93
C GLU A 149 10.55 -8.86 13.30
N ARG A 150 11.16 -8.35 14.38
CA ARG A 150 12.53 -8.67 14.79
C ARG A 150 12.82 -10.17 14.80
N LYS A 151 11.91 -10.97 15.34
CA LYS A 151 12.07 -12.43 15.44
C LYS A 151 12.21 -13.10 14.07
N ASP A 152 11.43 -12.67 13.07
CA ASP A 152 11.47 -13.25 11.73
C ASP A 152 12.71 -12.80 10.95
N ILE A 153 13.13 -11.54 11.15
CA ILE A 153 14.39 -11.02 10.61
C ILE A 153 15.59 -11.81 11.16
N GLU A 154 15.66 -11.98 12.48
CA GLU A 154 16.75 -12.71 13.15
C GLU A 154 16.75 -14.19 12.78
N LYS A 155 15.58 -14.81 12.60
CA LYS A 155 15.45 -16.20 12.12
C LYS A 155 16.03 -16.40 10.72
N ARG A 156 16.02 -15.36 9.87
CA ARG A 156 16.63 -15.38 8.53
C ARG A 156 18.13 -15.06 8.53
N GLY A 157 18.72 -14.78 9.69
CA GLY A 157 20.14 -14.45 9.84
C GLY A 157 20.47 -12.96 9.84
N GLY A 158 19.45 -12.09 9.75
CA GLY A 158 19.61 -10.64 9.84
C GLY A 158 19.60 -10.12 11.28
N PHE A 159 19.67 -8.80 11.44
CA PHE A 159 19.49 -8.16 12.74
C PHE A 159 18.69 -6.85 12.64
N VAL A 160 18.19 -6.38 13.79
CA VAL A 160 17.52 -5.09 13.90
C VAL A 160 18.38 -4.14 14.74
N SER A 161 18.87 -3.06 14.12
CA SER A 161 19.62 -2.02 14.82
C SER A 161 18.69 -1.22 15.73
N ASN A 162 19.18 -0.87 16.91
CA ASN A 162 18.48 -0.03 17.90
C ASN A 162 19.43 1.06 18.40
N ILE A 163 19.82 1.97 17.49
CA ILE A 163 20.72 3.08 17.84
C ILE A 163 19.87 4.17 18.53
N PRO A 164 20.24 4.65 19.74
CA PRO A 164 19.52 5.73 20.41
C PRO A 164 19.37 6.96 19.50
N GLY A 165 18.14 7.40 19.25
CA GLY A 165 17.84 8.55 18.40
C GLY A 165 17.67 8.24 16.90
N ASP A 166 17.82 6.99 16.47
CA ASP A 166 17.47 6.54 15.11
C ASP A 166 16.26 5.61 15.14
N VAL A 167 15.61 5.46 13.99
CA VAL A 167 14.56 4.46 13.80
C VAL A 167 15.19 3.06 13.69
N PRO A 168 14.53 2.00 14.16
CA PRO A 168 15.02 0.63 13.98
C PRO A 168 15.19 0.27 12.50
N ARG A 169 16.29 -0.42 12.15
CA ARG A 169 16.57 -0.82 10.75
C ARG A 169 16.99 -2.27 10.62
N VAL A 170 16.54 -2.94 9.56
CA VAL A 170 17.04 -4.26 9.12
C VAL A 170 18.47 -4.11 8.64
N ASP A 171 19.37 -4.87 9.25
CA ASP A 171 20.82 -4.85 9.04
C ASP A 171 21.45 -3.44 9.11
N GLY A 172 20.85 -2.54 9.89
CA GLY A 172 21.27 -1.14 9.97
C GLY A 172 20.98 -0.31 8.73
N GLN A 173 20.28 -0.83 7.73
CA GLN A 173 20.09 -0.20 6.41
C GLN A 173 18.66 0.27 6.18
N LEU A 174 17.67 -0.62 6.30
CA LEU A 174 16.29 -0.34 5.86
C LEU A 174 15.32 -0.22 7.04
N ALA A 175 14.52 0.85 7.06
CA ALA A 175 13.57 1.14 8.15
C ALA A 175 12.22 0.41 8.03
N VAL A 176 12.08 -0.51 7.07
CA VAL A 176 10.91 -1.38 6.89
C VAL A 176 11.34 -2.85 6.88
N ALA A 177 10.50 -3.72 7.43
CA ALA A 177 10.75 -5.17 7.53
C ALA A 177 10.31 -5.95 6.28
N ARG A 178 9.35 -5.38 5.53
CA ARG A 178 8.83 -5.97 4.29
C ARG A 178 8.86 -4.94 3.16
N ALA A 179 9.29 -5.36 1.98
CA ALA A 179 9.37 -4.53 0.78
C ALA A 179 9.43 -5.40 -0.48
N PHE A 180 9.01 -4.82 -1.60
CA PHE A 180 9.36 -5.30 -2.93
C PHE A 180 10.77 -4.84 -3.30
N GLY A 181 11.52 -5.66 -4.03
CA GLY A 181 12.89 -5.31 -4.45
C GLY A 181 13.91 -5.49 -3.32
N ASP A 182 14.80 -4.52 -3.12
CA ASP A 182 15.85 -4.55 -2.09
C ASP A 182 16.73 -5.81 -2.16
N LYS A 183 17.19 -6.15 -3.37
CA LYS A 183 17.84 -7.43 -3.66
C LYS A 183 18.98 -7.80 -2.71
N SER A 184 19.78 -6.84 -2.26
CA SER A 184 20.89 -7.10 -1.33
C SER A 184 20.43 -7.46 0.09
N LEU A 185 19.24 -7.03 0.49
CA LEU A 185 18.64 -7.29 1.81
C LEU A 185 17.55 -8.35 1.76
N LYS A 186 17.17 -8.83 0.56
CA LYS A 186 15.98 -9.67 0.38
C LYS A 186 15.99 -10.94 1.21
N ILE A 187 17.16 -11.50 1.51
CA ILE A 187 17.28 -12.67 2.39
C ILE A 187 16.75 -12.42 3.81
N HIS A 188 16.74 -11.17 4.28
CA HIS A 188 16.28 -10.78 5.62
C HIS A 188 14.95 -9.99 5.59
N LEU A 189 14.43 -9.68 4.40
CA LEU A 189 13.15 -9.00 4.18
C LEU A 189 12.09 -9.99 3.66
N SER A 190 10.82 -9.60 3.75
CA SER A 190 9.71 -10.32 3.11
C SER A 190 9.00 -9.44 2.08
N SER A 191 8.37 -10.04 1.08
CA SER A 191 7.32 -9.40 0.25
C SER A 191 5.96 -10.07 0.46
N GLU A 192 5.83 -10.90 1.48
CA GLU A 192 4.56 -11.52 1.85
C GLU A 192 3.63 -10.45 2.44
N PRO A 193 2.43 -10.24 1.87
CA PRO A 193 1.52 -9.23 2.37
C PRO A 193 0.72 -9.71 3.59
N ASP A 194 0.44 -8.78 4.51
CA ASP A 194 -0.67 -8.93 5.44
C ASP A 194 -1.96 -8.47 4.73
N ILE A 195 -3.00 -9.31 4.76
CA ILE A 195 -4.26 -9.10 4.02
C ILE A 195 -5.43 -9.01 4.99
N THR A 196 -6.31 -8.05 4.77
CA THR A 196 -7.56 -7.89 5.52
C THR A 196 -8.75 -7.72 4.58
N HIS A 197 -9.93 -8.13 5.07
CA HIS A 197 -11.19 -7.99 4.36
C HIS A 197 -12.14 -7.08 5.15
N GLN A 198 -12.82 -6.18 4.45
CA GLN A 198 -13.81 -5.29 5.02
C GLN A 198 -15.07 -5.25 4.15
N ALA A 199 -16.22 -5.32 4.81
CA ALA A 199 -17.50 -4.99 4.17
C ALA A 199 -17.66 -3.47 4.15
N ILE A 200 -18.04 -2.94 2.99
CA ILE A 200 -18.42 -1.54 2.81
C ILE A 200 -19.93 -1.46 2.97
N ASP A 201 -20.36 -0.62 3.90
CA ASP A 201 -21.77 -0.39 4.20
C ASP A 201 -22.05 1.11 4.35
N GLU A 202 -23.29 1.45 4.68
CA GLU A 202 -23.76 2.84 4.81
C GLU A 202 -23.04 3.63 5.93
N GLN A 203 -22.36 2.93 6.83
CA GLN A 203 -21.60 3.54 7.93
C GLN A 203 -20.16 3.87 7.51
N THR A 204 -19.69 3.32 6.39
CA THR A 204 -18.36 3.63 5.84
C THR A 204 -18.38 5.00 5.16
N GLU A 205 -17.62 5.95 5.70
CA GLU A 205 -17.61 7.33 5.20
C GLU A 205 -16.55 7.53 4.11
N PHE A 206 -15.33 7.03 4.33
CA PHE A 206 -14.23 7.06 3.37
C PHE A 206 -13.09 6.12 3.79
N ILE A 207 -12.17 5.87 2.86
CA ILE A 207 -10.94 5.11 3.10
C ILE A 207 -9.77 5.95 2.58
N VAL A 208 -8.69 5.98 3.35
CA VAL A 208 -7.45 6.70 3.02
C VAL A 208 -6.33 5.69 2.86
N PHE A 209 -5.62 5.76 1.73
CA PHE A 209 -4.34 5.10 1.51
C PHE A 209 -3.28 6.19 1.43
N ALA A 210 -2.19 6.07 2.20
CA ALA A 210 -1.07 7.01 2.12
C ALA A 210 0.27 6.37 2.52
N SER A 211 1.37 7.00 2.10
CA SER A 211 2.74 6.69 2.50
C SER A 211 3.05 7.20 3.91
N ASP A 212 4.19 6.76 4.47
CA ASP A 212 4.64 7.10 5.82
C ASP A 212 4.75 8.63 6.05
N GLY A 213 4.97 9.40 4.98
CA GLY A 213 5.13 10.85 5.00
C GLY A 213 3.90 11.58 5.53
N ILE A 214 2.72 10.96 5.40
CA ILE A 214 1.47 11.45 6.01
C ILE A 214 1.34 10.93 7.43
N TRP A 215 1.63 9.65 7.68
CA TRP A 215 1.37 8.96 8.95
C TRP A 215 2.34 9.27 10.09
N LYS A 216 3.40 10.04 9.85
CA LYS A 216 4.31 10.54 10.90
C LYS A 216 3.62 11.50 11.89
N ALA A 217 2.46 12.07 11.54
CA ALA A 217 1.59 12.77 12.47
C ALA A 217 0.59 11.79 13.14
N SER A 218 0.03 12.16 14.30
CA SER A 218 -0.88 11.23 15.01
C SER A 218 -2.07 10.81 14.13
N LEU A 219 -2.43 9.52 14.16
CA LEU A 219 -3.58 8.97 13.44
C LEU A 219 -4.88 9.75 13.71
N VAL A 220 -5.09 10.18 14.95
CA VAL A 220 -6.26 10.98 15.35
C VAL A 220 -6.25 12.35 14.68
N THR A 221 -5.11 13.04 14.67
CA THR A 221 -4.97 14.36 14.02
C THR A 221 -5.15 14.24 12.50
N LEU A 222 -4.55 13.22 11.89
CA LEU A 222 -4.66 12.99 10.45
C LEU A 222 -6.08 12.68 10.03
N VAL A 223 -6.74 11.78 10.75
CA VAL A 223 -8.13 11.43 10.44
C VAL A 223 -9.02 12.64 10.68
N SER A 224 -8.85 13.41 11.76
CA SER A 224 -9.58 14.68 11.96
C SER A 224 -9.34 15.68 10.82
N CYS A 225 -8.09 15.85 10.36
CA CYS A 225 -7.78 16.75 9.25
C CYS A 225 -8.35 16.25 7.91
N VAL A 226 -8.27 14.94 7.63
CA VAL A 226 -8.87 14.35 6.44
C VAL A 226 -10.39 14.44 6.50
N PHE A 227 -11.01 14.18 7.66
CA PHE A 227 -12.42 14.42 7.92
C PHE A 227 -12.82 15.86 7.58
N ASP A 228 -12.07 16.84 8.09
CA ASP A 228 -12.36 18.25 7.85
C ASP A 228 -12.22 18.63 6.38
N VAL A 229 -11.21 18.11 5.68
CA VAL A 229 -11.00 18.36 4.25
C VAL A 229 -12.07 17.67 3.40
N VAL A 230 -12.37 16.40 3.67
CA VAL A 230 -13.37 15.62 2.93
C VAL A 230 -14.78 16.19 3.14
N ARG A 231 -15.16 16.55 4.38
CA ARG A 231 -16.46 17.22 4.66
C ARG A 231 -16.56 18.57 3.96
N LYS A 232 -15.51 19.40 3.99
CA LYS A 232 -15.52 20.68 3.28
C LYS A 232 -15.67 20.51 1.76
N GLN A 233 -15.05 19.48 1.18
CA GLN A 233 -15.21 19.19 -0.25
C GLN A 233 -16.61 18.66 -0.59
N GLN A 234 -17.21 17.83 0.26
CA GLN A 234 -18.57 17.31 0.06
C GLN A 234 -19.66 18.38 0.26
N GLN A 235 -19.42 19.42 1.07
CA GLN A 235 -20.35 20.55 1.27
C GLN A 235 -20.26 21.62 0.18
N SER A 236 -19.24 21.56 -0.69
CA SER A 236 -18.98 22.55 -1.75
C SER A 236 -19.46 22.13 -3.15
N THR A 237 -20.18 21.01 -3.24
CA THR A 237 -20.79 20.43 -4.45
C THR A 237 -22.26 20.20 -4.22
#